data_AF-A0A9D7Q106-F1
#
_entry.id   AF-A0A9D7Q106-F1
#
_cell.length_a   1.000
_cell.length_b   1.000
_cell.length_c   1.000
_cell.angle_alpha   90.00
_cell.angle_beta   90.00
_cell.angle_gamma   90.00
#
_symmetry.space_group_name_H-M   'P 1'
#
loop_
_entity.id
_entity.type
_entity.pdbx_description
1 polymer ?
#
loop_
_entity_poly.entity_id
_entity_poly.type
_entity_poly.pdbx_seq_one_letter_code
_entity_poly.pdbx_strand_id
1 'polypeptide(L)' 'MHPNGYRGKIWTMRQFAGFGSPEDTNERFHYLLNNGQTGLSVAFDLPTLMGILDADAPLK' A
#
# COMPACT_ATOMS: atom_id res chain seq x y z
N MET A 1 -2.24 -2.79 22.88
CA MET A 1 -0.80 -3.17 22.93
C MET A 1 -0.69 -4.56 23.53
N HIS A 2 0.26 -5.39 23.07
CA HIS A 2 0.44 -6.75 23.58
C HIS A 2 1.29 -6.77 24.86
N PRO A 3 0.96 -7.62 25.87
CA PRO A 3 1.67 -7.65 27.17
C PRO A 3 3.16 -7.97 27.07
N ASN A 4 3.53 -8.76 26.07
CA ASN A 4 4.89 -9.22 25.77
C ASN A 4 5.59 -8.39 24.68
N GLY A 5 4.96 -7.31 24.20
CA GLY A 5 5.52 -6.40 23.19
C GLY A 5 6.09 -7.14 21.97
N TYR A 6 7.27 -6.71 21.52
CA TYR A 6 7.96 -7.30 20.36
C TYR A 6 8.55 -8.70 20.61
N ARG A 7 8.60 -9.18 21.86
CA ARG A 7 9.07 -10.54 22.19
C ARG A 7 8.01 -11.60 21.84
N GLY A 8 6.73 -11.22 21.86
CA GLY A 8 5.64 -12.09 21.44
C GLY A 8 5.28 -11.94 19.96
N LYS A 9 5.37 -10.72 19.43
CA LYS A 9 5.06 -10.42 18.02
C LYS A 9 5.88 -9.23 17.53
N ILE A 10 6.74 -9.47 16.55
CA ILE A 10 7.50 -8.39 15.90
C ILE A 10 6.56 -7.42 15.17
N TRP A 11 7.02 -6.18 14.97
CA TRP A 11 6.24 -5.18 14.23
C TRP A 11 5.99 -5.63 12.78
N THR A 12 4.87 -5.19 12.21
CA THR A 12 4.57 -5.47 10.80
C THR A 12 5.50 -4.64 9.93
N MET A 13 6.31 -5.33 9.12
CA MET A 13 7.11 -4.71 8.07
C MET A 13 6.15 -4.37 6.93
N ARG A 14 5.91 -3.09 6.72
CA ARG A 14 4.90 -2.58 5.79
C ARG A 14 5.50 -1.44 4.96
N GLN A 15 5.93 -1.74 3.74
CA GLN A 15 6.38 -0.72 2.79
C GLN A 15 5.18 -0.06 2.13
N PHE A 16 5.30 1.24 1.91
CA PHE A 16 4.34 2.05 1.18
C PHE A 16 4.58 1.86 -0.32
N ALA A 17 3.62 1.25 -1.02
CA ALA A 17 3.75 0.94 -2.44
C ALA A 17 2.42 1.18 -3.17
N GLY A 18 2.50 1.87 -4.30
CA GLY A 18 1.37 2.17 -5.18
C GLY A 18 1.80 3.22 -6.19
N PHE A 19 1.82 2.83 -7.47
CA PHE A 19 2.21 3.69 -8.58
C PHE A 19 1.66 3.13 -9.89
N GLY A 20 1.17 4.00 -10.77
CA GLY A 20 0.66 3.60 -12.08
C GLY A 20 -0.69 2.91 -11.99
N SER A 21 -0.81 1.75 -12.63
CA SER A 21 -2.05 0.98 -12.70
C SER A 21 -2.26 0.06 -11.48
N PRO A 22 -3.49 -0.44 -11.27
CA PRO A 22 -3.75 -1.49 -10.29
C PRO A 22 -2.89 -2.74 -10.51
N GLU A 23 -2.63 -3.10 -11.76
CA GLU A 23 -1.83 -4.27 -12.15
C GLU A 23 -0.36 -4.09 -11.72
N ASP A 24 0.24 -2.93 -12.00
CA ASP A 24 1.61 -2.60 -11.60
C ASP A 24 1.78 -2.65 -10.07
N THR A 25 0.77 -2.12 -9.37
CA THR A 25 0.74 -2.10 -7.91
C THR A 25 0.60 -3.52 -7.34
N ASN A 26 -0.19 -4.39 -7.99
CA ASN A 26 -0.35 -5.79 -7.58
C ASN A 26 0.95 -6.60 -7.77
N GLU A 27 1.65 -6.44 -8.91
CA GLU A 27 2.94 -7.08 -9.13
C GLU A 27 3.96 -6.64 -8.07
N ARG A 28 3.97 -5.35 -7.73
CA ARG A 28 4.82 -4.82 -6.66
C ARG A 28 4.47 -5.43 -5.30
N PHE A 29 3.19 -5.63 -4.97
CA PHE A 29 2.80 -6.31 -3.73
C PHE A 29 3.29 -7.75 -3.66
N HIS A 30 3.16 -8.51 -4.76
CA HIS A 30 3.69 -9.87 -4.81
C HIS A 30 5.22 -9.91 -4.65
N TYR A 31 5.95 -9.02 -5.32
CA TYR A 31 7.39 -8.88 -5.13
C TYR A 31 7.75 -8.60 -3.66
N LEU A 32 7.05 -7.66 -3.04
CA LEU A 32 7.30 -7.25 -1.67
C LEU A 32 6.99 -8.36 -0.65
N LEU A 33 5.89 -9.08 -0.81
CA LEU A 33 5.54 -10.25 0.02
C LEU A 33 6.61 -11.33 -0.10
N ASN A 34 7.09 -11.62 -1.32
CA ASN A 34 8.15 -12.60 -1.54
C ASN A 34 9.49 -12.18 -0.90
N ASN A 35 9.74 -10.88 -0.75
CA ASN A 35 10.94 -10.33 -0.10
C ASN A 35 10.79 -10.14 1.42
N GLY A 36 9.78 -10.77 2.05
CA GLY A 36 9.64 -10.79 3.50
C GLY A 36 8.84 -9.61 4.08
N GLN A 37 8.09 -8.88 3.25
CA GLN A 37 7.12 -7.92 3.75
C GLN A 37 5.94 -8.65 4.41
N THR A 38 5.56 -8.23 5.61
CA THR A 38 4.50 -8.88 6.41
C THR A 38 3.19 -8.10 6.45
N GLY A 39 3.11 -6.97 5.75
CA GLY A 39 1.85 -6.25 5.55
C GLY A 39 1.90 -5.33 4.34
N LEU A 40 0.79 -5.21 3.63
CA LEU A 40 0.66 -4.33 2.47
C LEU A 40 0.21 -2.92 2.87
N SER A 41 0.69 -1.91 2.15
CA SER A 41 0.21 -0.52 2.25
C SER A 41 0.12 0.07 0.87
N VAL A 42 -1.08 0.53 0.49
CA VAL A 42 -1.37 1.08 -0.82
C VAL A 42 -1.18 2.59 -0.80
N ALA A 43 -0.44 3.12 -1.75
CA ALA A 43 -0.39 4.54 -2.05
C ALA A 43 -1.37 4.84 -3.18
N PHE A 44 -2.31 5.76 -2.94
CA PHE A 44 -3.23 6.24 -3.97
C PHE A 44 -2.72 7.55 -4.56
N ASP A 45 -3.02 7.79 -5.82
CA ASP A 45 -2.77 9.06 -6.48
C ASP A 45 -3.67 10.18 -5.92
N LEU A 46 -3.23 11.43 -6.12
CA LEU A 46 -3.88 12.60 -5.55
C LEU A 46 -5.36 12.73 -5.95
N PRO A 47 -5.78 12.44 -7.20
CA PRO A 47 -7.20 12.43 -7.58
C PRO A 47 -8.04 11.46 -6.73
N THR A 48 -7.57 10.22 -6.57
CA THR A 48 -8.23 9.20 -5.74
C THR A 48 -8.28 9.60 -4.26
N LEU A 49 -7.23 10.23 -3.73
CA LEU A 49 -7.20 10.72 -2.35
C LEU A 49 -8.15 11.89 -2.11
N MET A 50 -8.28 12.78 -3.07
CA MET A 50 -9.14 13.96 -2.96
C MET A 50 -10.62 13.64 -3.22
N GLY A 51 -10.92 12.51 -3.85
CA GLY A 51 -12.30 12.09 -4.16
C GLY A 51 -13.03 13.03 -5.13
N ILE A 52 -12.28 13.87 -5.85
CA ILE A 52 -12.82 14.98 -6.68
C ILE A 52 -12.85 14.63 -8.17
N LEU A 53 -12.00 13.70 -8.65
CA LEU A 53 -11.90 13.33 -10.07
C LEU A 53 -11.72 11.81 -10.19
N ASP A 54 -12.63 11.14 -10.89
CA ASP A 54 -12.33 9.84 -11.51
C ASP A 54 -11.22 10.03 -12.56
N ALA A 55 -10.51 8.96 -12.91
CA ALA A 55 -9.37 9.02 -13.83
C ALA A 55 -9.73 9.58 -15.24
N ASP A 56 -11.01 9.56 -15.62
CA ASP A 56 -11.57 10.08 -16.86
C ASP A 56 -12.24 11.46 -16.71
N ALA A 57 -12.25 12.02 -15.51
CA ALA A 57 -12.93 13.28 -15.25
C ALA A 57 -12.16 14.45 -15.90
N PRO A 58 -12.85 15.32 -16.67
CA PRO A 58 -12.19 16.44 -17.34
C PRO A 58 -11.62 17.40 -16.29
N LEU A 59 -10.32 17.71 -16.42
CA LEU A 59 -9.67 18.77 -15.67
C LEU A 59 -10.39 20.09 -16.02
N LYS A 60 -11.16 20.61 -15.07
CA LYS A 60 -11.92 21.84 -15.23
C LYS A 60 -11.06 23.07 -14.97
#